data_AF-A0A961QEZ0-F1
#
_entry.id   AF-A0A961QEZ0-F1
#
_cell.length_a   1.000
_cell.length_b   1.000
_cell.length_c   1.000
_cell.angle_alpha   90.00
_cell.angle_beta   90.00
_cell.angle_gamma   90.00
#
_symmetry.space_group_name_H-M   'P 1'
#
loop_
_entity.id
_entity.type
_entity.pdbx_description
1 polymer ?
#
loop_
_entity_poly.entity_id
_entity_poly.type
_entity_poly.pdbx_seq_one_letter_code
_entity_poly.pdbx_strand_id
1 'polypeptide(L)'
;MRKGMVSLGLSALVLAMPMAAQAVDAQSAWNTSCARCHRDSAALVNGVQAVDEAALRAYLETFLARHRAPDPAVRAALIDWLVAQRSE
;
A
#
# COMPACT_ATOMS: atom_id res chain seq x y z
N MET A 1 -49.00 -41.48 15.47
CA MET A 1 -49.56 -40.10 15.39
C MET A 1 -48.40 -39.11 15.53
N ARG A 2 -48.37 -38.07 14.66
CA ARG A 2 -47.51 -36.84 14.62
C ARG A 2 -46.00 -37.07 14.39
N LYS A 3 -45.41 -36.90 13.18
CA LYS A 3 -45.20 -35.72 12.31
C LYS A 3 -44.42 -34.55 12.95
N GLY A 4 -43.31 -34.18 12.31
CA GLY A 4 -42.68 -32.86 12.33
C GLY A 4 -41.21 -32.91 12.76
N MET A 5 -40.26 -32.21 12.15
CA MET A 5 -40.25 -31.33 10.99
C MET A 5 -38.76 -31.13 10.64
N VAL A 6 -38.43 -31.21 9.36
CA VAL A 6 -37.09 -30.90 8.84
C VAL A 6 -36.86 -29.40 9.00
N SER A 7 -35.90 -28.99 9.83
CA SER A 7 -35.41 -27.61 9.81
C SER A 7 -34.34 -27.48 8.74
N LEU A 8 -34.74 -26.93 7.59
CA LEU A 8 -33.83 -26.34 6.62
C LEU A 8 -33.10 -25.17 7.30
N GLY A 9 -31.82 -25.36 7.64
CA GLY A 9 -30.92 -24.28 8.01
C GLY A 9 -30.59 -23.45 6.77
N LEU A 10 -31.25 -22.30 6.63
CA LEU A 10 -31.06 -21.35 5.54
C LEU A 10 -29.66 -20.73 5.66
N SER A 11 -28.83 -20.97 4.65
CA SER A 11 -27.49 -20.41 4.47
C SER A 11 -27.54 -18.88 4.40
N ALA A 12 -26.75 -18.20 5.23
CA ALA A 12 -26.35 -16.81 5.01
C ALA A 12 -24.88 -16.81 4.56
N LEU A 13 -24.67 -17.01 3.26
CA LEU A 13 -23.37 -16.77 2.63
C LEU A 13 -23.20 -15.26 2.51
N VAL A 14 -22.58 -14.64 3.50
CA VAL A 14 -22.17 -13.23 3.41
C VAL A 14 -21.04 -13.16 2.39
N LEU A 15 -21.41 -12.85 1.15
CA LEU A 15 -20.46 -12.47 0.11
C LEU A 15 -19.77 -11.17 0.57
N ALA A 16 -18.57 -11.31 1.14
CA ALA A 16 -17.65 -10.20 1.28
C ALA A 16 -17.29 -9.74 -0.14
N MET A 17 -18.05 -8.77 -0.66
CA MET A 17 -17.63 -8.05 -1.85
C MET A 17 -16.30 -7.39 -1.52
N PRO A 18 -15.20 -7.71 -2.24
CA PRO A 18 -13.98 -6.96 -2.09
C PRO A 18 -14.31 -5.55 -2.55
N MET A 19 -14.33 -4.61 -1.60
CA MET A 19 -14.28 -3.20 -1.94
C MET A 19 -13.00 -3.04 -2.76
N ALA A 20 -13.13 -2.85 -4.06
CA ALA A 20 -11.99 -2.61 -4.93
C ALA A 20 -11.33 -1.33 -4.42
N ALA A 21 -10.27 -1.50 -3.61
CA ALA A 21 -9.41 -0.41 -3.21
C ALA A 21 -8.96 0.24 -4.52
N GLN A 22 -9.36 1.49 -4.73
CA GLN A 22 -8.96 2.25 -5.90
C GLN A 22 -7.42 2.23 -5.91
N ALA A 23 -6.84 1.62 -6.94
CA ALA A 23 -5.39 1.51 -7.03
C ALA A 23 -4.80 2.91 -7.03
N VAL A 24 -3.97 3.21 -6.05
CA VAL A 24 -3.29 4.50 -5.99
C VAL A 24 -2.19 4.52 -7.05
N ASP A 25 -2.24 5.51 -7.94
CA ASP A 25 -1.16 5.77 -8.90
C ASP A 25 0.04 6.43 -8.17
N ALA A 26 1.00 5.60 -7.79
CA ALA A 26 2.20 6.04 -7.09
C ALA A 26 3.08 6.99 -7.92
N GLN A 27 3.12 6.83 -9.24
CA GLN A 27 3.89 7.72 -10.12
C GLN A 27 3.27 9.11 -10.13
N SER A 28 1.95 9.21 -10.21
CA SER A 28 1.23 10.48 -10.11
C SER A 28 1.38 11.13 -8.72
N ALA A 29 1.33 10.33 -7.65
CA ALA A 29 1.59 10.80 -6.29
C ALA A 29 3.02 11.36 -6.14
N TRP A 30 4.02 10.67 -6.69
CA TRP A 30 5.42 11.15 -6.73
C TRP A 30 5.53 12.48 -7.48
N ASN A 31 4.97 12.55 -8.69
CA ASN A 31 5.03 13.76 -9.53
C ASN A 31 4.39 14.98 -8.85
N THR A 32 3.31 14.75 -8.10
CA THR A 32 2.56 15.82 -7.42
C THR A 32 3.27 16.31 -6.16
N SER A 33 3.80 15.39 -5.34
CA SER A 33 4.22 15.70 -3.97
C SER A 33 5.73 15.68 -3.74
N CYS A 34 6.49 14.97 -4.58
CA CYS A 34 7.92 14.67 -4.36
C CYS A 34 8.81 15.28 -5.45
N ALA A 35 8.39 15.19 -6.72
CA ALA A 35 9.22 15.54 -7.89
C ALA A 35 9.69 17.00 -7.94
N ARG A 36 8.98 17.89 -7.23
CA ARG A 36 9.34 19.32 -7.14
C ARG A 36 10.67 19.53 -6.39
N CYS A 37 10.98 18.68 -5.41
CA CYS A 37 12.22 18.75 -4.63
C CYS A 37 13.20 17.63 -5.00
N HIS A 38 12.69 16.49 -5.46
CA HIS A 38 13.46 15.31 -5.80
C HIS A 38 13.26 14.95 -7.26
N ARG A 39 14.19 15.34 -8.12
CA ARG A 39 14.07 15.14 -9.56
C ARG A 39 14.23 13.68 -9.99
N ASP A 40 14.96 12.89 -9.20
CA ASP A 40 15.34 11.51 -9.51
C ASP A 40 15.00 10.60 -8.32
N SER A 41 14.05 9.70 -8.53
CA SER A 41 13.59 8.74 -7.53
C SER A 41 14.61 7.65 -7.25
N ALA A 42 15.34 7.18 -8.27
CA ALA A 42 16.35 6.13 -8.13
C ALA A 42 17.54 6.66 -7.33
N ALA A 43 18.03 7.86 -7.67
CA ALA A 43 19.11 8.51 -6.91
C ALA A 43 18.71 8.76 -5.45
N LEU A 44 17.44 9.10 -5.19
CA LEU A 44 16.94 9.30 -3.84
C LEU A 44 17.00 8.02 -3.02
N VAL A 45 16.45 6.92 -3.53
CA VAL A 45 16.39 5.66 -2.76
C VAL A 45 17.76 4.99 -2.62
N ASN A 46 18.64 5.13 -3.63
CA ASN A 46 20.02 4.65 -3.56
C ASN A 46 20.86 5.44 -2.54
N GLY A 47 20.47 6.67 -2.21
CA GLY A 47 21.11 7.48 -1.16
C GLY A 47 20.72 7.07 0.28
N VAL A 48 19.71 6.22 0.45
CA VAL A 48 19.27 5.75 1.77
C VAL A 48 20.19 4.61 2.23
N GLN A 49 20.79 4.78 3.42
CA GLN A 49 21.63 3.75 4.06
C GLN A 49 20.77 2.66 4.70
N ALA A 50 20.17 1.81 3.87
CA ALA A 50 19.43 0.64 4.29
C ALA A 50 20.16 -0.65 3.87
N VAL A 51 20.36 -1.56 4.83
CA VAL A 51 21.13 -2.81 4.63
C VAL A 51 20.42 -3.82 3.73
N ASP A 52 19.10 -3.76 3.65
CA ASP A 52 18.26 -4.60 2.80
C ASP A 52 16.96 -3.87 2.43
N GLU A 53 16.07 -4.54 1.69
CA GLU A 53 14.76 -4.00 1.32
C GLU A 53 13.87 -3.75 2.54
N ALA A 54 13.85 -4.66 3.52
CA ALA A 54 13.00 -4.54 4.70
C ALA A 54 13.35 -3.29 5.52
N ALA A 55 14.65 -3.03 5.70
CA ALA A 55 15.17 -1.83 6.35
C ALA A 55 14.81 -0.56 5.56
N LEU A 56 14.87 -0.61 4.22
CA LEU A 56 14.48 0.51 3.36
C LEU A 56 12.98 0.81 3.52
N ARG A 57 12.12 -0.21 3.47
CA ARG A 57 10.68 -0.07 3.65
C ARG A 57 10.32 0.51 5.01
N ALA A 58 10.95 0.03 6.08
CA ALA A 58 10.73 0.54 7.43
C ALA A 58 11.16 2.02 7.58
N TYR A 59 12.29 2.39 6.97
CA TYR A 59 12.75 3.77 6.89
C TYR A 59 11.74 4.65 6.16
N LEU A 60 11.30 4.25 4.95
CA LEU A 60 10.38 5.01 4.13
C LEU A 60 9.00 5.15 4.80
N GLU A 61 8.49 4.11 5.46
CA GLU A 61 7.22 4.17 6.21
C GLU A 61 7.28 5.26 7.29
N THR A 62 8.34 5.26 8.09
CA THR A 62 8.53 6.25 9.16
C THR A 62 8.70 7.66 8.59
N PHE A 63 9.51 7.80 7.53
CA PHE A 63 9.82 9.10 6.93
C PHE A 63 8.61 9.72 6.23
N LEU A 64 7.92 8.96 5.38
CA LEU A 64 6.83 9.47 4.55
C LEU A 64 5.58 9.82 5.36
N ALA A 65 5.32 9.12 6.47
CA ALA A 65 4.23 9.44 7.38
C ALA A 65 4.33 10.88 7.93
N ARG A 66 5.54 11.41 8.05
CA ARG A 66 5.85 12.80 8.47
C ARG A 66 6.32 13.70 7.33
N HIS A 67 6.44 13.18 6.11
CA HIS A 67 6.96 13.91 4.95
C HIS A 67 6.18 13.56 3.69
N ARG A 68 5.28 14.46 3.28
CA ARG A 68 4.55 14.45 1.99
C ARG A 68 3.59 13.28 1.72
N ALA A 69 3.50 12.25 2.57
CA ALA A 69 2.50 11.19 2.44
C ALA A 69 1.94 10.69 3.79
N PRO A 70 1.16 11.52 4.52
CA PRO A 70 0.54 11.12 5.78
C PRO A 70 -0.60 10.09 5.58
N ASP A 71 -1.26 10.10 4.41
CA ASP A 71 -2.27 9.11 4.07
C ASP A 71 -1.63 7.71 3.93
N PRO A 72 -2.12 6.70 4.67
CA PRO A 72 -1.49 5.38 4.70
C PRO A 72 -1.58 4.63 3.37
N ALA A 73 -2.65 4.81 2.59
CA ALA A 73 -2.81 4.13 1.31
C ALA A 73 -1.85 4.70 0.26
N VAL A 74 -1.75 6.03 0.18
CA VAL A 74 -0.79 6.71 -0.71
C VAL A 74 0.64 6.40 -0.32
N ARG A 75 0.94 6.37 0.98
CA ARG A 75 2.27 6.05 1.47
C ARG A 75 2.70 4.63 1.11
N ALA A 76 1.84 3.64 1.35
CA ALA A 76 2.13 2.26 0.98
C ALA A 76 2.43 2.13 -0.52
N ALA A 77 1.62 2.74 -1.38
CA ALA A 77 1.83 2.74 -2.83
C ALA A 77 3.16 3.41 -3.23
N LEU A 78 3.51 4.54 -2.60
CA LEU A 78 4.79 5.21 -2.81
C LEU A 78 5.98 4.35 -2.38
N ILE A 79 5.88 3.64 -1.25
CA ILE A 79 6.96 2.76 -0.76
C ILE A 79 7.20 1.62 -1.74
N ASP A 80 6.14 0.95 -2.20
CA ASP A 80 6.25 -0.12 -3.20
C ASP A 80 6.92 0.39 -4.48
N TRP A 81 6.48 1.53 -4.97
CA TRP A 81 7.05 2.12 -6.18
C TRP A 81 8.49 2.58 -6.01
N LEU A 82 8.84 3.21 -4.88
CA LEU A 82 10.19 3.70 -4.57
C LEU A 82 11.20 2.57 -4.38
N VAL A 83 10.81 1.50 -3.69
CA VAL A 83 11.66 0.31 -3.53
C VAL A 83 11.99 -0.29 -4.89
N ALA A 84 11.02 -0.34 -5.81
CA ALA A 84 11.25 -0.80 -7.18
C ALA A 84 12.18 0.11 -8.01
N GLN A 85 12.48 1.33 -7.55
CA GLN A 85 13.48 2.21 -8.19
C GLN A 85 14.91 1.92 -7.72
N ARG A 86 15.09 1.12 -6.65
CA ARG A 86 16.42 0.81 -6.13
C ARG A 86 17.12 -0.12 -7.10
N SER A 87 18.32 0.26 -7.50
CA SER A 87 19.21 -0.63 -8.26
C SER A 87 19.98 -1.50 -7.29
N GLU A 88 20.16 -2.78 -7.63
CA GLU A 88 21.05 -3.69 -6.89
C GLU A 88 22.52 -3.30 -7.03
#